data_AF-A0A920R3R1-F1
#
_entry.id   AF-A0A920R3R1-F1
#
_cell.length_a   1.000
_cell.length_b   1.000
_cell.length_c   1.000
_cell.angle_alpha   90.00
_cell.angle_beta   90.00
_cell.angle_gamma   90.00
#
_symmetry.space_group_name_H-M   'P 1'
#
loop_
_entity.id
_entity.type
_entity.pdbx_description
1 polymer ?
#
loop_
_entity_poly.entity_id
_entity_poly.type
_entity_poly.pdbx_seq_one_letter_code
_entity_poly.pdbx_strand_id
1 'polypeptide(L)'
;MINKRSFYEEVARVPLMIHVPWLGSEERRVGGSMGHVDLVPTLLDLMGEVVPEYIQGLSRKDVLAGNVDLTDDVFMQWHGGAATVPLGNAEIARLSEVPWRCIVSGDRWKLNLSPGDVCDFTI
;
A
#
# COMPACT_ATOMS: atom_id res chain seq x y z
N MET A 1 16.22 -0.49 -6.29
CA MET A 1 16.26 -1.11 -4.94
C MET A 1 16.04 -2.62 -5.04
N ILE A 2 16.47 -3.43 -4.06
CA ILE A 2 16.41 -4.91 -4.09
C ILE A 2 15.56 -5.49 -2.92
N ASN A 3 15.08 -6.72 -3.07
CA ASN A 3 14.25 -7.44 -2.08
C ASN A 3 12.94 -6.67 -1.77
N LYS A 4 12.47 -6.71 -0.52
CA LYS A 4 11.26 -6.01 -0.05
C LYS A 4 11.42 -4.48 0.08
N ARG A 5 12.48 -3.91 -0.48
CA ARG A 5 12.76 -2.46 -0.46
C ARG A 5 12.38 -1.80 -1.78
N SER A 6 11.43 -2.34 -2.54
CA SER A 6 10.99 -1.73 -3.81
C SER A 6 9.48 -1.55 -3.81
N PHE A 7 8.98 -0.68 -4.69
CA PHE A 7 7.55 -0.45 -4.90
C PHE A 7 7.02 -1.12 -6.17
N TYR A 8 7.76 -2.05 -6.77
CA TYR A 8 7.22 -2.94 -7.79
C TYR A 8 6.05 -3.76 -7.22
N GLU A 9 5.09 -4.13 -8.07
CA GLU A 9 3.86 -4.81 -7.63
C GLU A 9 4.17 -6.14 -6.93
N GLU A 10 5.20 -6.87 -7.38
CA GLU A 10 5.67 -8.13 -6.82
C GLU A 10 6.14 -8.00 -5.36
N VAL A 11 6.48 -6.78 -4.94
CA VAL A 11 6.89 -6.46 -3.58
C VAL A 11 5.75 -5.85 -2.79
N ALA A 12 5.09 -4.85 -3.38
CA ALA A 12 4.17 -3.95 -2.70
C ALA A 12 2.72 -4.45 -2.67
N ARG A 13 2.28 -5.18 -3.70
CA ARG A 13 0.92 -5.72 -3.76
C ARG A 13 0.88 -7.04 -3.00
N VAL A 14 0.15 -7.04 -1.90
CA VAL A 14 -0.05 -8.24 -1.06
C VAL A 14 -1.47 -8.78 -1.21
N PRO A 15 -1.68 -10.10 -1.07
CA PRO A 15 -3.02 -10.67 -1.04
C PRO A 15 -3.75 -10.23 0.24
N LEU A 16 -5.02 -9.88 0.10
CA LEU A 16 -5.93 -9.64 1.23
C LEU A 16 -7.21 -10.43 0.99
N MET A 17 -7.56 -11.28 1.95
CA MET A 17 -8.82 -12.03 1.98
C MET A 17 -9.45 -11.80 3.34
N ILE A 18 -10.72 -11.40 3.35
CA ILE A 18 -11.50 -11.15 4.56
C ILE A 18 -12.79 -11.96 4.44
N HIS A 19 -13.09 -12.75 5.46
CA HIS A 19 -14.37 -13.43 5.59
C HIS A 19 -15.19 -12.76 6.70
N VAL A 20 -16.33 -12.20 6.33
CA VAL A 20 -17.26 -11.57 7.26
C VAL A 20 -18.60 -12.30 7.20
N PRO A 21 -18.93 -13.15 8.19
CA PRO A 21 -20.06 -14.09 8.10
C PRO A 21 -21.42 -13.43 7.84
N TRP A 22 -21.61 -12.20 8.31
CA TRP A 22 -22.87 -11.46 8.18
C TRP A 22 -22.96 -10.56 6.94
N LEU A 23 -21.87 -10.36 6.19
CA LEU A 23 -21.91 -9.55 4.96
C LEU A 23 -22.29 -10.37 3.71
N GLY A 24 -22.16 -11.70 3.78
CA GLY A 24 -22.56 -12.58 2.68
C GLY A 24 -21.86 -13.92 2.73
N SER A 25 -22.39 -14.87 1.96
CA SER A 25 -21.85 -16.22 1.82
C SER A 25 -21.12 -16.44 0.49
N GLU A 26 -21.18 -15.47 -0.43
CA GLU A 26 -20.58 -15.58 -1.77
C GLU A 26 -19.20 -14.92 -1.83
N GLU A 27 -18.30 -15.48 -2.63
CA GLU A 27 -17.01 -14.86 -2.93
C GLU A 27 -17.23 -13.57 -3.72
N ARG A 28 -16.69 -12.45 -3.20
CA ARG A 28 -16.62 -11.19 -3.93
C ARG A 28 -15.17 -10.85 -4.24
N ARG A 29 -14.90 -10.51 -5.49
CA ARG A 29 -13.63 -9.89 -5.90
C ARG A 29 -13.80 -8.39 -5.97
N VAL A 30 -12.98 -7.68 -5.21
CA VAL A 30 -12.97 -6.22 -5.17
C VAL A 30 -11.82 -5.73 -6.06
N GLY A 31 -12.15 -4.88 -7.05
CA GLY A 31 -11.16 -4.18 -7.87
C GLY A 31 -10.55 -2.98 -7.16
N GLY A 32 -9.62 -2.29 -7.81
CA GLY A 32 -8.97 -1.09 -7.25
C GLY A 32 -7.83 -1.40 -6.27
N SER A 33 -7.53 -0.42 -5.41
CA SER A 33 -6.39 -0.45 -4.49
C SER A 33 -6.85 -0.11 -3.06
N MET A 34 -6.39 -0.89 -2.08
CA MET A 34 -6.60 -0.61 -0.66
C MET A 34 -5.24 -0.39 0.00
N GLY A 35 -5.12 0.66 0.83
CA GLY A 35 -3.94 0.88 1.63
C GLY A 35 -3.93 0.01 2.88
N HIS A 36 -2.77 -0.45 3.35
CA HIS A 36 -2.69 -1.22 4.60
C HIS A 36 -3.22 -0.43 5.82
N VAL A 37 -3.12 0.90 5.76
CA VAL A 37 -3.65 1.83 6.78
C VAL A 37 -5.17 1.74 6.95
N ASP A 38 -5.89 1.27 5.92
CA ASP A 38 -7.36 1.14 5.92
C ASP A 38 -7.83 -0.11 6.68
N LEU A 39 -6.93 -1.06 6.97
CA LEU A 39 -7.30 -2.33 7.57
C LEU A 39 -7.87 -2.17 8.98
N VAL A 40 -7.16 -1.44 9.84
CA VAL A 40 -7.60 -1.20 11.24
C VAL A 40 -8.95 -0.50 11.31
N PRO A 41 -9.18 0.66 10.65
CA PRO A 41 -10.49 1.32 10.70
C PRO A 41 -11.61 0.46 10.11
N THR A 42 -11.33 -0.34 9.08
CA THR A 42 -12.31 -1.30 8.52
C THR A 42 -12.70 -2.37 9.54
N LEU A 43 -11.74 -2.95 10.26
CA LEU A 43 -12.02 -3.99 11.27
C LEU A 43 -12.84 -3.44 12.44
N LEU A 44 -12.48 -2.25 12.94
CA LEU A 44 -13.22 -1.60 14.03
C LEU A 44 -14.68 -1.33 13.63
N ASP A 45 -14.91 -0.76 12.45
CA ASP A 45 -16.26 -0.48 11.94
C ASP A 45 -17.07 -1.77 11.67
N LEU A 46 -16.42 -2.85 11.20
CA LEU A 46 -17.06 -4.16 11.09
C LEU A 46 -17.48 -4.72 12.46
N MET A 47 -16.70 -4.47 13.51
CA MET A 47 -17.01 -4.87 14.88
C MET A 47 -18.03 -3.96 15.59
N GLY A 48 -18.41 -2.83 14.97
CA GLY A 48 -19.27 -1.82 15.59
C GLY A 48 -18.56 -0.94 16.63
N GLU A 49 -17.22 -0.93 16.62
CA GLU A 49 -16.40 -0.09 17.48
C GLU A 49 -16.19 1.31 16.89
N VAL A 50 -15.93 2.28 17.76
CA VAL A 50 -15.61 3.66 17.33
C VAL A 50 -14.21 3.69 16.73
N VAL A 51 -14.09 4.18 15.49
CA VAL A 51 -12.79 4.43 14.84
C VAL A 51 -12.18 5.71 15.41
N PRO A 52 -10.99 5.67 16.03
CA PRO A 52 -10.35 6.87 16.56
C PRO A 52 -9.94 7.86 15.45
N GLU A 53 -10.14 9.16 15.69
CA GLU A 53 -9.84 10.24 14.71
C GLU A 53 -8.36 10.35 14.32
N TYR A 54 -7.44 9.83 15.13
CA TYR A 54 -6.01 9.86 14.83
C TYR A 54 -5.57 8.81 13.81
N ILE A 55 -6.46 7.86 13.45
CA ILE A 55 -6.18 6.87 12.42
C ILE A 55 -6.37 7.53 11.05
N GLN A 56 -5.34 7.44 10.21
CA GLN A 56 -5.30 8.11 8.91
C GLN A 56 -6.04 7.34 7.79
N GLY A 57 -6.24 6.03 7.96
CA GLY A 57 -6.96 5.20 6.99
C GLY A 57 -8.46 5.37 7.07
N LEU A 58 -9.17 4.84 6.07
CA LEU A 58 -10.62 4.88 5.97
C LEU A 58 -11.21 3.48 6.12
N SER A 59 -12.40 3.38 6.73
CA SER A 59 -13.15 2.12 6.73
C SER A 59 -13.58 1.78 5.30
N ARG A 60 -13.33 0.53 4.89
CA ARG A 60 -13.75 -0.04 3.60
C ARG A 60 -14.93 -1.00 3.77
N LYS A 61 -15.67 -0.89 4.87
CA LYS A 61 -16.86 -1.72 5.12
C LYS A 61 -17.88 -1.66 3.98
N ASP A 62 -18.15 -0.47 3.45
CA ASP A 62 -19.07 -0.31 2.32
C ASP A 62 -18.56 -0.95 1.02
N VAL A 63 -17.24 -0.99 0.83
CA VAL A 63 -16.61 -1.72 -0.28
C VAL A 63 -16.84 -3.22 -0.12
N LEU A 64 -16.67 -3.74 1.11
CA LEU A 64 -16.90 -5.17 1.41
C LEU A 64 -18.38 -5.56 1.29
N ALA A 65 -19.30 -4.67 1.70
CA ALA A 65 -20.73 -4.82 1.51
C ALA A 65 -21.17 -4.64 0.04
N GLY A 66 -20.31 -4.01 -0.76
CA GLY A 66 -20.51 -3.86 -2.18
C GLY A 66 -21.26 -2.63 -2.64
N ASN A 67 -21.39 -1.66 -1.74
CA ASN A 67 -22.11 -0.42 -1.96
C ASN A 67 -21.28 0.60 -2.76
N VAL A 68 -19.95 0.50 -2.70
CA VAL A 68 -19.00 1.42 -3.36
C VAL A 68 -17.77 0.69 -3.90
N ASP A 69 -17.14 1.28 -4.92
CA ASP A 69 -15.88 0.81 -5.49
C ASP A 69 -14.66 1.49 -4.84
N LEU A 70 -13.49 0.84 -4.90
CA LEU A 70 -12.22 1.44 -4.50
C LEU A 70 -11.65 2.29 -5.64
N THR A 71 -11.75 3.61 -5.51
CA THR A 71 -11.24 4.58 -6.48
C THR A 71 -10.17 5.51 -5.90
N ASP A 72 -9.83 5.34 -4.62
CA ASP A 72 -8.85 6.18 -3.93
C ASP A 72 -7.41 5.89 -4.37
N ASP A 73 -6.57 6.91 -4.23
CA ASP A 73 -5.12 6.78 -4.36
C ASP A 73 -4.53 6.11 -3.12
N VAL A 74 -3.53 5.24 -3.31
CA VAL A 74 -2.80 4.60 -2.21
C VAL A 74 -1.35 5.05 -2.16
N PHE A 75 -0.86 5.25 -0.94
CA PHE A 75 0.47 5.78 -0.66
C PHE A 75 1.36 4.73 -0.01
N MET A 76 2.61 4.66 -0.45
CA MET A 76 3.64 3.79 0.12
C MET A 76 4.92 4.59 0.35
N GLN A 77 5.62 4.25 1.42
CA GLN A 77 6.78 5.03 1.87
C GLN A 77 7.91 4.12 2.30
N TRP A 78 9.13 4.53 1.96
CA TRP A 78 10.37 3.99 2.51
C TRP A 78 11.11 5.17 3.14
N HIS A 79 11.39 5.09 4.44
CA HIS A 79 12.01 6.20 5.14
C HIS A 79 13.52 6.30 4.90
N GLY A 80 14.14 5.24 4.39
CA GLY A 80 15.59 5.14 4.37
C GLY A 80 16.10 4.43 5.61
N GLY A 81 17.11 3.59 5.44
CA GLY A 81 17.81 2.97 6.55
C GLY A 81 19.00 2.15 6.07
N ALA A 82 20.03 2.12 6.92
CA ALA A 82 21.21 1.30 6.69
C ALA A 82 20.79 -0.16 6.49
N ALA A 83 21.41 -0.80 5.50
CA ALA A 83 21.09 -2.18 5.19
C ALA A 83 21.49 -3.10 6.35
N THR A 84 20.52 -3.86 6.87
CA THR A 84 20.76 -4.89 7.90
C THR A 84 21.32 -6.20 7.33
N VAL A 85 21.38 -6.31 6.00
CA VAL A 85 21.91 -7.46 5.25
C VAL A 85 22.70 -6.95 4.04
N PRO A 86 23.71 -7.67 3.54
CA PRO A 86 24.41 -7.28 2.32
C PRO A 86 23.45 -7.16 1.13
N LEU A 87 23.47 -6.02 0.44
CA LEU A 87 22.57 -5.73 -0.70
C LEU A 87 23.25 -5.88 -2.07
N GLY A 88 24.45 -6.46 -2.11
CA GLY A 88 25.19 -6.76 -3.33
C GLY A 88 26.27 -5.72 -3.65
N ASN A 89 25.95 -4.43 -3.66
CA ASN A 89 26.94 -3.38 -3.93
C ASN A 89 26.71 -2.09 -3.10
N ALA A 90 27.71 -1.21 -3.10
CA ALA A 90 27.70 0.04 -2.32
C ALA A 90 26.62 1.03 -2.80
N GLU A 91 26.27 1.00 -4.09
CA GLU A 91 25.25 1.88 -4.65
C GLU A 91 23.84 1.49 -4.16
N ILE A 92 23.51 0.20 -4.18
CA ILE A 92 22.24 -0.31 -3.65
C ILE A 92 22.16 -0.09 -2.13
N ALA A 93 23.28 -0.25 -1.42
CA ALA A 93 23.38 0.08 0.01
C ALA A 93 23.07 1.57 0.25
N ARG A 94 23.67 2.47 -0.53
CA ARG A 94 23.38 3.91 -0.49
C ARG A 94 21.91 4.20 -0.80
N LEU A 95 21.33 3.60 -1.85
CA LEU A 95 19.93 3.82 -2.22
C LEU A 95 18.94 3.33 -1.16
N SER A 96 19.31 2.33 -0.34
CA SER A 96 18.51 1.88 0.80
C SER A 96 18.39 2.94 1.89
N GLU A 97 19.34 3.87 1.99
CA GLU A 97 19.34 4.94 2.99
C GLU A 97 18.56 6.17 2.55
N VAL A 98 18.27 6.30 1.25
CA VAL A 98 17.52 7.43 0.70
C VAL A 98 16.01 7.20 0.93
N PRO A 99 15.24 8.23 1.31
CA PRO A 99 13.79 8.10 1.41
C PRO A 99 13.13 8.01 0.03
N TRP A 100 12.11 7.16 -0.08
CA TRP A 100 11.29 7.04 -1.29
C TRP A 100 9.81 7.17 -0.97
N ARG A 101 9.06 7.74 -1.90
CA ARG A 101 7.60 7.86 -1.86
C ARG A 101 7.01 7.27 -3.12
N CYS A 102 5.91 6.55 -2.98
CA CYS A 102 5.18 6.00 -4.09
C CYS A 102 3.69 6.29 -3.92
N ILE A 103 3.05 6.66 -5.03
CA ILE A 103 1.60 6.80 -5.14
C ILE A 103 1.15 5.86 -6.24
N VAL A 104 0.07 5.11 -5.99
CA VAL A 104 -0.70 4.43 -7.02
C VAL A 104 -2.07 5.06 -7.07
N SER A 105 -2.42 5.66 -8.21
CA SER A 105 -3.69 6.34 -8.38
C SER A 105 -4.86 5.36 -8.54
N GLY A 106 -6.08 5.85 -8.35
CA GLY A 106 -7.30 5.07 -8.58
C GLY A 106 -7.41 4.48 -9.98
N ASP A 107 -6.92 5.20 -11.00
CA ASP A 107 -6.82 4.75 -12.40
C ASP A 107 -5.51 4.01 -12.72
N ARG A 108 -4.78 3.58 -11.68
CA ARG A 108 -3.65 2.63 -11.70
C ARG A 108 -2.33 3.17 -12.27
N TRP A 109 -2.14 4.49 -12.36
CA TRP A 109 -0.81 5.06 -12.57
C TRP A 109 0.04 4.91 -11.32
N LYS A 110 1.34 4.66 -11.51
CA LYS A 110 2.31 4.58 -10.42
C LYS A 110 3.40 5.61 -10.59
N LEU A 111 3.58 6.45 -9.58
CA LEU A 111 4.65 7.44 -9.49
C LEU A 111 5.57 7.10 -8.32
N ASN A 112 6.86 6.94 -8.58
CA ASN A 112 7.91 6.79 -7.57
C ASN A 112 8.76 8.06 -7.56
N LEU A 113 9.01 8.61 -6.37
CA LEU A 113 9.85 9.78 -6.18
C LEU A 113 10.87 9.51 -5.09
N SER A 114 12.09 9.96 -5.32
CA SER A 114 13.17 9.96 -4.33
C SER A 114 14.09 11.17 -4.56
N PRO A 115 14.56 11.84 -3.49
CA PRO A 115 15.53 12.92 -3.64
C PRO A 115 16.87 12.47 -4.21
N GLY A 116 17.20 11.18 -4.04
CA GLY A 116 18.41 10.58 -4.59
C GLY A 116 18.19 9.87 -5.93
N ASP A 117 17.00 10.01 -6.52
CA ASP A 117 16.73 9.48 -7.84
C ASP A 117 17.39 10.36 -8.90
N VAL A 118 18.01 9.72 -9.89
CA VAL A 118 18.49 10.39 -11.09
C VAL A 118 17.49 10.01 -12.16
N CYS A 119 16.79 10.97 -12.77
CA CYS A 119 15.87 10.68 -13.86
C CYS A 119 16.64 10.04 -15.03
N ASP A 120 16.58 8.71 -15.16
CA ASP A 120 17.03 8.02 -16.36
C ASP A 120 15.91 8.08 -17.40
N PHE A 121 15.91 9.16 -18.18
CA PHE A 121 15.13 9.27 -19.41
C PHE A 121 16.01 8.80 -20.58
N THR A 122 15.99 7.50 -20.85
CA THR A 122 16.61 6.96 -22.08
C THR A 122 15.53 6.83 -23.13
N ILE A 123 15.68 7.59 -24.23
CA ILE A 123 14.82 7.58 -25.42
C ILE A 123 15.02 6.27 -26.19
#